data_AF-A0A0K1EAG0-F1
#
_entry.id   AF-A0A0K1EAG0-F1
#
_cell.length_a   1.000
_cell.length_b   1.000
_cell.length_c   1.000
_cell.angle_alpha   90.00
_cell.angle_beta   90.00
_cell.angle_gamma   90.00
#
_symmetry.space_group_name_H-M   'P 1'
#
loop_
_entity.id
_entity.type
_entity.pdbx_description
1 polymer ?
#
loop_
_entity_poly.entity_id
_entity_poly.type
_entity_poly.pdbx_seq_one_letter_code
_entity_poly.pdbx_strand_id
1 'polypeptide(L)'
;MIAAANVDGHIDPTERAGILDRVTASGLPAEEREALAREIDTPWPPYALLGQLRSRDMAEQFYLVSLLAIEADTEAEHAYLRALPGMLGLRPDDVTRLHAQLGLTAPT
;
A
#
# COMPACT_ATOMS: atom_id res chain seq x y z
N MET A 1 1.57 1.30 -7.94
CA MET A 1 0.78 0.06 -8.00
C MET A 1 1.45 -1.07 -7.23
N ILE A 2 2.75 -1.34 -7.45
CA ILE A 2 3.50 -2.35 -6.66
C ILE A 2 3.63 -1.96 -5.18
N ALA A 3 3.77 -0.67 -4.86
CA ALA A 3 3.76 -0.18 -3.48
C ALA A 3 2.46 -0.47 -2.70
N ALA A 4 1.35 -0.78 -3.37
CA ALA A 4 0.12 -1.22 -2.72
C ALA A 4 0.09 -2.73 -2.45
N ALA A 5 0.74 -3.51 -3.32
CA ALA A 5 0.86 -4.96 -3.20
C ALA A 5 2.00 -5.42 -2.27
N ASN A 6 2.66 -4.48 -1.57
CA ASN A 6 3.75 -4.77 -0.63
C ASN A 6 3.47 -4.09 0.71
N VAL A 7 2.44 -4.55 1.38
CA VAL A 7 1.96 -3.89 2.58
C VAL A 7 2.34 -4.60 3.87
N ASP A 8 2.59 -5.91 3.81
CA ASP A 8 3.23 -6.69 4.87
C ASP A 8 4.76 -6.69 4.79
N GLY A 9 5.33 -6.21 3.69
CA GLY A 9 6.76 -6.29 3.41
C GLY A 9 7.21 -7.64 2.82
N HIS A 10 6.28 -8.49 2.37
CA HIS A 10 6.55 -9.79 1.75
C HIS A 10 5.66 -10.02 0.52
N ILE A 11 6.28 -10.07 -0.65
CA ILE A 11 5.64 -10.64 -1.83
C ILE A 11 5.98 -12.15 -1.84
N ASP A 12 4.97 -13.02 -1.83
CA ASP A 12 5.23 -14.46 -1.89
C ASP A 12 5.70 -14.91 -3.30
N PRO A 13 6.30 -16.11 -3.45
CA PRO A 13 6.82 -16.57 -4.74
C PRO A 13 5.75 -16.69 -5.86
N THR A 14 4.50 -16.98 -5.50
CA THR A 14 3.36 -17.15 -6.41
C THR A 14 2.86 -15.79 -6.90
N GLU A 15 2.69 -14.83 -5.99
CA GLU A 15 2.34 -13.45 -6.31
C GLU A 15 3.43 -12.80 -7.16
N ARG A 16 4.70 -13.03 -6.80
CA ARG A 16 5.86 -12.57 -7.56
C ARG A 16 5.80 -13.06 -9.00
N ALA A 17 5.53 -14.35 -9.21
CA ALA A 17 5.39 -14.92 -10.55
C ALA A 17 4.23 -14.27 -11.33
N GLY A 18 3.07 -14.11 -10.70
CA GLY A 18 1.89 -13.50 -11.33
C GLY A 18 2.07 -12.01 -11.68
N ILE A 19 2.83 -11.25 -10.89
CA ILE A 19 3.18 -9.85 -11.21
C ILE A 19 4.20 -9.82 -12.36
N LEU A 20 5.25 -10.64 -12.33
CA LEU A 20 6.26 -10.72 -13.40
C LEU A 20 5.67 -11.10 -14.76
N ASP A 21 4.72 -12.03 -14.79
CA ASP A 21 4.04 -12.42 -16.03
C ASP A 21 3.24 -11.26 -16.61
N ARG A 22 2.52 -10.51 -15.77
CA ARG A 22 1.78 -9.30 -16.18
C ARG A 22 2.70 -8.19 -16.68
N VAL A 23 3.85 -7.99 -16.04
CA VAL A 23 4.87 -7.03 -16.49
C VAL A 23 5.46 -7.43 -17.83
N THR A 24 5.73 -8.71 -18.03
CA THR A 24 6.27 -9.22 -19.30
C THR A 24 5.26 -9.09 -20.44
N ALA A 25 3.98 -9.28 -20.16
CA ALA A 25 2.88 -9.16 -21.12
C ALA A 25 2.42 -7.72 -21.41
N SER A 26 2.81 -6.74 -20.60
CA SER A 26 2.31 -5.35 -20.66
C SER A 26 2.74 -4.53 -21.89
N GLY A 27 3.65 -5.07 -22.72
CA GLY A 27 4.19 -4.35 -23.89
C GLY A 27 5.15 -3.21 -23.54
N LEU A 28 5.51 -3.05 -22.26
CA LEU A 28 6.42 -2.02 -21.80
C LEU A 28 7.84 -2.20 -22.39
N PRO A 29 8.56 -1.09 -22.65
CA PRO A 29 9.99 -1.11 -22.97
C PRO A 29 10.81 -1.90 -21.94
N ALA A 30 11.96 -2.44 -22.35
CA ALA A 30 12.81 -3.25 -21.48
C ALA A 30 13.25 -2.51 -20.20
N GLU A 31 13.60 -1.23 -20.30
CA GLU A 31 14.00 -0.41 -19.14
C GLU A 31 12.89 -0.26 -18.09
N GLU A 32 11.64 -0.06 -18.54
CA GLU A 32 10.49 0.07 -17.64
C GLU A 32 10.12 -1.27 -16.98
N ARG A 33 10.29 -2.40 -17.68
CA ARG A 33 10.12 -3.74 -17.10
C ARG A 33 11.20 -4.07 -16.08
N GLU A 34 12.45 -3.69 -16.33
CA GLU A 34 13.55 -3.87 -15.36
C GLU A 34 13.38 -2.98 -14.12
N ALA A 35 12.85 -1.77 -14.28
CA ALA A 35 12.50 -0.91 -13.17
C ALA A 35 11.40 -1.55 -12.30
N LEU A 36 10.34 -2.08 -12.93
CA LEU A 36 9.28 -2.78 -12.22
C LEU A 36 9.77 -4.07 -11.54
N ALA A 37 10.60 -4.88 -12.20
CA ALA A 37 11.15 -6.10 -11.62
C ALA A 37 12.00 -5.81 -10.38
N ARG A 38 12.79 -4.72 -10.41
CA ARG A 38 13.53 -4.23 -9.22
C ARG A 38 12.59 -3.75 -8.11
N GLU A 39 11.48 -3.11 -8.46
CA GLU A 39 10.48 -2.68 -7.48
C GLU A 39 9.67 -3.86 -6.91
N ILE A 40 9.57 -5.00 -7.62
CA ILE A 40 8.99 -6.24 -7.09
C ILE A 40 9.98 -6.97 -6.16
N ASP A 41 11.27 -6.95 -6.48
CA ASP A 41 12.31 -7.60 -5.65
C ASP A 41 12.70 -6.77 -4.42
N THR A 42 12.51 -5.46 -4.48
CA THR A 42 12.78 -4.55 -3.37
C THR A 42 11.63 -3.56 -3.26
N PRO A 43 10.45 -4.06 -2.88
CA PRO A 43 9.27 -3.23 -2.86
C PRO A 43 9.43 -2.20 -1.76
N TRP A 44 9.11 -0.95 -2.11
CA TRP A 44 9.33 0.16 -1.19
C TRP A 44 8.50 -0.10 0.06
N PRO A 45 9.11 -0.05 1.26
CA PRO A 45 8.33 -0.14 2.47
C PRO A 45 7.32 1.01 2.44
N PRO A 46 6.02 0.78 2.72
CA PRO A 46 5.04 1.86 2.71
C PRO A 46 5.45 3.02 3.62
N TYR A 47 6.24 2.71 4.66
CA TYR A 47 6.86 3.66 5.57
C TYR A 47 7.83 4.66 4.91
N ALA A 48 8.49 4.29 3.81
CA ALA A 48 9.42 5.15 3.09
C ALA A 48 8.73 6.34 2.40
N LEU A 49 7.43 6.24 2.13
CA LEU A 49 6.64 7.31 1.54
C LEU A 49 6.08 8.28 2.59
N LEU A 50 5.99 7.88 3.86
CA LEU A 50 5.49 8.72 4.95
C LEU A 50 6.31 10.01 5.09
N GLY A 51 7.63 9.91 4.92
CA GLY A 51 8.55 11.03 4.95
C GLY A 51 8.39 12.02 3.79
N GLN A 52 7.52 11.75 2.81
CA GLN A 52 7.18 12.63 1.69
C GLN A 52 5.82 13.30 1.83
N LEU A 53 5.01 12.90 2.82
CA LEU A 53 3.72 13.52 3.09
C LEU A 53 3.96 14.89 3.73
N ARG A 54 3.47 15.95 3.08
CA ARG A 54 3.74 17.35 3.48
C ARG A 54 2.51 18.06 4.04
N SER A 55 1.35 17.40 4.02
CA SER A 55 0.10 17.96 4.51
C SER A 55 -0.80 16.87 5.10
N ARG A 56 -1.77 17.31 5.90
CA ARG A 56 -2.82 16.45 6.41
C ARG A 56 -3.63 15.82 5.28
N ASP A 57 -3.99 16.58 4.26
CA ASP A 57 -4.76 16.06 3.12
C ASP A 57 -4.02 14.93 2.41
N MET A 58 -2.69 15.05 2.24
CA MET A 58 -1.88 13.96 1.68
C MET A 58 -1.88 12.72 2.58
N ALA A 59 -1.82 12.91 3.90
CA ALA A 59 -1.88 11.81 4.86
C ALA A 59 -3.23 11.10 4.83
N GLU A 60 -4.33 11.84 4.77
CA GLU A 60 -5.69 11.28 4.65
C GLU A 60 -5.87 10.54 3.32
N GLN A 61 -5.39 11.11 2.21
CA GLN A 61 -5.44 10.45 0.90
C GLN A 61 -4.59 9.18 0.87
N PHE A 62 -3.38 9.24 1.44
CA PHE A 62 -2.52 8.06 1.54
C PHE A 62 -3.22 6.94 2.32
N TYR A 63 -3.84 7.29 3.46
CA TYR A 63 -4.61 6.33 4.25
C TYR A 63 -5.77 5.68 3.48
N LEU A 64 -6.56 6.48 2.75
CA LEU A 64 -7.66 5.97 1.93
C LEU A 64 -7.17 5.06 0.81
N VAL A 65 -6.09 5.43 0.13
CA VAL A 65 -5.49 4.60 -0.93
C VAL A 65 -4.97 3.30 -0.35
N SER A 66 -4.32 3.33 0.82
CA SER A 66 -3.90 2.13 1.53
C SER A 66 -5.10 1.22 1.83
N LEU A 67 -6.18 1.73 2.41
CA LEU A 67 -7.39 0.94 2.69
C LEU A 67 -8.01 0.29 1.45
N LEU A 68 -7.94 0.95 0.29
CA LEU A 68 -8.50 0.43 -0.97
C LEU A 68 -7.59 -0.56 -1.67
N ALA A 69 -6.28 -0.43 -1.49
CA ALA A 69 -5.29 -1.15 -2.27
C ALA A 69 -4.70 -2.35 -1.52
N ILE A 70 -4.98 -2.47 -0.22
CA ILE A 70 -4.56 -3.56 0.66
C ILE A 70 -5.75 -4.48 0.89
N GLU A 71 -5.66 -5.69 0.37
CA GLU A 71 -6.54 -6.78 0.77
C GLU A 71 -5.94 -7.43 2.01
N ALA A 72 -6.29 -6.93 3.21
CA ALA A 72 -5.69 -7.43 4.45
C ALA A 72 -6.12 -8.87 4.73
N ASP A 73 -5.35 -9.83 4.23
CA ASP A 73 -5.56 -11.27 4.36
C ASP A 73 -4.49 -11.93 5.24
N THR A 74 -3.40 -11.22 5.51
CA THR A 74 -2.40 -11.61 6.50
C THR A 74 -2.42 -10.74 7.77
N GLU A 75 -1.93 -11.31 8.87
CA GLU A 75 -1.80 -10.57 10.14
C GLU A 75 -0.86 -9.35 10.02
N ALA A 76 0.14 -9.44 9.15
CA ALA A 76 1.10 -8.36 8.96
C ALA A 76 0.45 -7.13 8.29
N GLU A 77 -0.42 -7.34 7.31
CA GLU A 77 -1.17 -6.26 6.65
C GLU A 77 -2.21 -5.64 7.58
N HIS A 78 -2.89 -6.47 8.37
CA HIS A 78 -3.76 -5.98 9.43
C HIS A 78 -2.99 -5.14 10.45
N ALA A 79 -1.81 -5.59 10.88
CA ALA A 79 -0.97 -4.84 11.80
C ALA A 79 -0.51 -3.52 11.19
N TYR A 80 -0.14 -3.51 9.91
CA TYR A 80 0.21 -2.30 9.17
C TYR A 80 -0.95 -1.30 9.14
N LEU A 81 -2.13 -1.72 8.69
CA LEU A 81 -3.30 -0.84 8.59
C LEU A 81 -3.75 -0.29 9.96
N ARG A 82 -3.58 -1.07 11.03
CA ARG A 82 -3.83 -0.60 12.41
C ARG A 82 -2.81 0.44 12.87
N ALA A 83 -1.54 0.30 12.49
CA ALA A 83 -0.48 1.23 12.90
C ALA A 83 -0.44 2.51 12.04
N LEU A 84 -0.89 2.43 10.79
CA LEU A 84 -0.78 3.49 9.79
C LEU A 84 -1.38 4.83 10.21
N PRO A 85 -2.59 4.93 10.81
CA PRO A 85 -3.13 6.20 11.29
C PRO A 85 -2.21 6.94 12.26
N GLY A 86 -1.58 6.20 13.18
CA GLY A 86 -0.63 6.76 14.15
C GLY A 86 0.62 7.31 13.47
N MET A 87 1.13 6.60 12.45
CA MET A 87 2.27 7.05 11.67
C MET A 87 1.97 8.29 10.82
N LEU A 88 0.72 8.43 10.39
CA LEU A 88 0.21 9.56 9.60
C LEU A 88 -0.24 10.75 10.46
N GLY A 89 -0.24 10.60 11.79
CA GLY A 89 -0.75 11.63 12.71
C GLY A 89 -2.28 11.83 12.62
N LEU A 90 -3.02 10.83 12.13
CA LEU A 90 -4.48 10.87 12.05
C LEU A 90 -5.11 10.56 13.41
N ARG A 91 -6.10 11.36 13.80
CA ARG A 91 -6.83 11.15 15.05
C ARG A 91 -7.94 10.10 14.87
N PRO A 92 -8.46 9.51 15.95
CA PRO A 92 -9.54 8.53 15.86
C PRO A 92 -10.78 9.04 15.09
N ASP A 93 -11.13 10.32 15.25
CA ASP A 93 -12.24 10.94 14.52
C ASP A 93 -11.97 11.03 13.01
N ASP A 94 -10.71 11.25 12.62
CA ASP A 94 -10.29 11.30 11.22
C ASP A 94 -10.43 9.91 10.60
N VAL A 95 -9.93 8.87 11.29
CA VAL A 95 -10.05 7.47 10.88
C VAL A 95 -11.51 7.04 10.74
N THR A 96 -12.36 7.41 11.70
CA THR A 96 -13.79 7.09 11.69
C THR A 96 -14.47 7.71 10.46
N ARG A 97 -14.21 9.00 10.22
CA ARG A 97 -14.76 9.70 9.06
C ARG A 97 -14.27 9.09 7.73
N LEU A 98 -12.99 8.75 7.62
CA LEU A 98 -12.40 8.21 6.39
C LEU A 98 -12.94 6.80 6.07
N HIS A 99 -13.14 5.94 7.08
CA HIS A 99 -13.82 4.66 6.86
C HIS A 99 -15.27 4.84 6.42
N ALA A 100 -16.01 5.76 7.04
CA ALA A 100 -17.39 6.05 6.66
C ALA A 100 -17.51 6.52 5.21
N GLN A 101 -16.51 7.27 4.69
CA GLN A 101 -16.47 7.68 3.28
C GLN A 101 -16.38 6.50 2.31
N LEU A 102 -15.76 5.39 2.72
CA LEU A 102 -15.65 4.15 1.94
C LEU A 102 -16.76 3.14 2.26
N GLY A 103 -17.69 3.48 3.16
CA GLY A 103 -18.72 2.55 3.64
C GLY A 103 -18.16 1.42 4.52
N LEU A 104 -16.96 1.60 5.08
CA LEU A 104 -16.29 0.65 5.96
C LEU A 104 -16.59 0.96 7.42
N THR A 105 -16.53 -0.07 8.27
CA THR A 105 -16.55 0.09 9.72
C THR A 105 -15.14 0.41 10.19
N ALA A 106 -14.99 1.46 10.99
CA ALA A 106 -13.69 1.78 11.56
C ALA A 106 -13.19 0.65 12.50
N PRO A 107 -11.88 0.33 12.49
CA PRO A 107 -11.31 -0.64 13.39
C PRO A 107 -11.45 -0.16 14.83
N THR A 108 -11.81 -1.09 15.72
CA THR A 108 -11.94 -0.89 17.17
C THR A 108 -10.60 -0.73 17.87
#